data_AF-A0A4R0UK77-F1
#
_entry.id   AF-A0A4R0UK77-F1
#
_cell.length_a   1.000
_cell.length_b   1.000
_cell.length_c   1.000
_cell.angle_alpha   90.00
_cell.angle_beta   90.00
_cell.angle_gamma   90.00
#
_symmetry.space_group_name_H-M   'P 1'
#
loop_
_entity.id
_entity.type
_entity.pdbx_description
1 polymer ?
#
loop_
_entity_poly.entity_id
_entity_poly.type
_entity_poly.pdbx_seq_one_letter_code
_entity_poly.pdbx_strand_id
1 'polypeptide(L)'
;MMNVEDFRIMFRAHLSHELWDKWRNGQLDVSMRRNTPDGCEYEELPKEAADRILNGGEIHSCEDLADPTEMISDRYACSLYGITTFKPSEYAIEEDFPNEVVLLVRGWSVADFMSDWTKFDAVDD
;
A
#
# COMPACT_ATOMS: atom_id res chain seq x y z
N MET A 1 -20.66 -21.71 3.07
CA MET A 1 -20.60 -20.32 3.53
C MET A 1 -19.14 -20.02 3.78
N MET A 2 -18.58 -18.98 3.17
CA MET A 2 -17.18 -18.60 3.39
C MET A 2 -17.02 -18.06 4.81
N ASN A 3 -15.98 -18.48 5.53
CA ASN A 3 -15.69 -17.90 6.84
C ASN A 3 -14.89 -16.59 6.67
N VAL A 4 -14.83 -15.77 7.72
CA VAL A 4 -14.14 -14.47 7.69
C VAL A 4 -12.64 -14.60 7.39
N GLU A 5 -12.01 -15.68 7.84
CA GLU A 5 -10.58 -15.93 7.62
C GLU A 5 -10.30 -16.26 6.15
N ASP A 6 -11.10 -17.14 5.54
CA ASP A 6 -11.01 -17.46 4.12
C ASP A 6 -11.19 -16.20 3.25
N PHE A 7 -12.13 -15.32 3.64
CA PHE A 7 -12.34 -14.04 2.96
C PHE A 7 -11.11 -13.13 3.08
N ARG A 8 -10.51 -13.01 4.27
CA ARG A 8 -9.31 -12.20 4.49
C ARG A 8 -8.13 -12.68 3.66
N ILE A 9 -7.92 -14.00 3.62
CA ILE A 9 -6.85 -14.61 2.82
C ILE A 9 -7.06 -14.29 1.34
N MET A 10 -8.28 -14.47 0.84
CA MET A 10 -8.60 -14.16 -0.56
C MET A 10 -8.43 -12.69 -0.89
N PHE A 11 -8.92 -11.81 -0.02
CA PHE A 11 -8.82 -10.35 -0.15
C PHE A 11 -7.35 -9.92 -0.26
N ARG A 12 -6.50 -10.35 0.69
CA ARG A 12 -5.08 -10.00 0.68
C ARG A 12 -4.36 -10.53 -0.56
N ALA A 13 -4.69 -11.76 -0.98
CA ALA A 13 -4.09 -12.34 -2.18
C ALA A 13 -4.44 -11.55 -3.45
N HIS A 14 -5.70 -11.14 -3.62
CA HIS A 14 -6.12 -10.33 -4.77
C HIS A 14 -5.52 -8.92 -4.71
N LEU A 15 -5.59 -8.27 -3.55
CA LEU A 15 -5.03 -6.94 -3.35
C LEU A 15 -3.52 -6.91 -3.64
N SER A 16 -2.77 -7.88 -3.12
CA SER A 16 -1.33 -8.02 -3.37
C SER A 16 -1.04 -8.27 -4.85
N HIS A 17 -1.82 -9.12 -5.52
CA HIS A 17 -1.65 -9.39 -6.95
C HIS A 17 -1.85 -8.15 -7.82
N GLU A 18 -2.96 -7.45 -7.61
CA GLU A 18 -3.31 -6.25 -8.38
C GLU A 18 -2.34 -5.09 -8.09
N LEU A 19 -1.95 -4.89 -6.81
CA LEU A 19 -0.95 -3.89 -6.43
C LEU A 19 0.38 -4.14 -7.15
N TRP A 20 0.83 -5.39 -7.19
CA TRP A 20 2.04 -5.79 -7.90
C TRP A 20 1.95 -5.60 -9.41
N ASP A 21 0.82 -5.96 -10.02
CA ASP A 21 0.63 -5.82 -11.46
C ASP A 21 0.62 -4.34 -11.89
N LYS A 22 -0.15 -3.51 -11.19
CA LYS A 22 -0.23 -2.06 -11.46
C LYS A 22 1.11 -1.37 -11.26
N TRP A 23 1.85 -1.72 -10.21
CA TRP A 23 3.21 -1.22 -10.00
C TRP A 23 4.14 -1.55 -11.18
N ARG A 24 4.19 -2.84 -11.58
CA ARG A 24 5.07 -3.26 -12.70
C ARG A 24 4.69 -2.62 -14.03
N ASN A 25 3.41 -2.30 -14.22
CA ASN A 25 2.90 -1.61 -15.39
C ASN A 25 3.15 -0.08 -15.35
N GLY A 26 3.81 0.43 -14.30
CA GLY A 26 4.15 1.85 -14.15
C GLY A 26 2.95 2.74 -13.87
N GLN A 27 1.88 2.17 -13.29
CA GLN A 27 0.64 2.88 -12.99
C GLN A 27 0.61 3.50 -11.59
N LEU A 28 1.56 3.12 -10.74
CA LEU A 28 1.63 3.54 -9.34
C LEU A 28 2.90 4.33 -9.07
N ASP A 29 2.78 5.31 -8.18
CA ASP A 29 3.91 5.90 -7.48
C ASP A 29 3.93 5.37 -6.04
N VAL A 30 5.13 5.06 -5.54
CA VAL A 30 5.33 4.40 -4.25
C VAL A 30 6.36 5.16 -3.45
N SER A 31 5.96 5.63 -2.28
CA SER A 31 6.84 6.25 -1.30
C SER A 31 6.87 5.42 -0.03
N MET A 32 8.03 5.40 0.63
CA MET A 32 8.14 4.83 1.97
C MET A 32 7.81 5.87 3.02
N ARG A 33 7.15 5.44 4.09
CA ARG A 33 6.89 6.28 5.27
C ARG A 33 8.06 6.19 6.24
N ARG A 34 8.54 7.34 6.69
CA ARG A 34 9.42 7.48 7.86
C ARG A 34 8.68 8.16 9.00
N ASN A 35 8.85 7.63 10.20
CA ASN A 35 8.44 8.34 11.40
C ASN A 35 9.56 9.32 11.80
N THR A 36 9.17 10.56 12.08
CA THR A 36 10.07 11.60 12.60
C THR A 36 9.54 12.08 13.96
N PRO A 37 10.34 12.80 14.76
CA PRO A 37 9.85 13.38 16.01
C PRO A 37 8.65 14.32 15.83
N ASP A 38 8.51 14.93 14.66
CA ASP A 38 7.47 15.92 14.33
C ASP A 38 6.28 15.32 13.57
N GLY A 39 6.29 14.01 13.29
CA GLY A 39 5.19 13.31 12.62
C GLY A 39 5.67 12.20 11.70
N CYS A 40 5.24 12.26 10.44
CA CYS A 40 5.65 11.32 9.40
C CYS A 40 6.02 12.05 8.12
N GLU A 41 7.05 11.54 7.45
CA GLU A 41 7.51 12.00 6.14
C GLU A 41 7.43 10.86 5.14
N TYR A 42 7.32 11.22 3.87
CA TYR A 42 7.23 10.27 2.77
C TYR A 42 8.32 10.59 1.76
N GLU A 43 9.14 9.60 1.42
CA GLU A 43 10.17 9.73 0.38
C GLU A 43 9.94 8.67 -0.69
N GLU A 44 10.20 9.03 -1.95
CA GLU A 44 10.10 8.11 -3.09
C GLU A 44 10.94 6.85 -2.83
N LEU A 45 10.31 5.69 -2.98
CA LEU A 45 10.97 4.42 -2.77
C LEU A 45 11.70 4.02 -4.06
N PRO A 46 13.01 3.71 -4.02
CA PRO A 46 13.73 3.26 -5.21
C PRO A 46 13.06 2.03 -5.83
N LYS A 47 12.98 2.01 -7.17
CA LYS A 47 12.28 0.95 -7.92
C LYS A 47 12.66 -0.46 -7.49
N GLU A 48 13.95 -0.75 -7.33
CA GLU A 48 14.43 -2.08 -6.91
C GLU A 48 13.98 -2.46 -5.49
N ALA A 49 13.81 -1.47 -4.60
CA ALA A 49 13.28 -1.71 -3.27
C ALA A 49 11.78 -1.98 -3.31
N ALA A 50 11.02 -1.18 -4.06
CA ALA A 50 9.60 -1.39 -4.30
C ALA A 50 9.32 -2.77 -4.93
N ASP A 51 10.12 -3.18 -5.92
CA ASP A 51 10.04 -4.50 -6.55
C ASP A 51 10.19 -5.63 -5.53
N ARG A 52 11.16 -5.51 -4.62
CA ARG A 52 11.41 -6.52 -3.57
C ARG A 52 10.27 -6.60 -2.56
N ILE A 53 9.75 -5.44 -2.14
CA ILE A 53 8.72 -5.35 -1.09
C ILE A 53 7.36 -5.79 -1.65
N LEU A 54 6.93 -5.29 -2.80
CA LEU A 54 5.59 -5.55 -3.34
C LEU A 54 5.43 -6.98 -3.88
N ASN A 55 6.51 -7.58 -4.43
CA ASN A 55 6.45 -8.95 -4.95
C ASN A 55 6.61 -10.02 -3.85
N GLY A 56 7.21 -9.66 -2.71
CA GLY A 56 7.63 -10.64 -1.69
C GLY A 56 7.11 -10.39 -0.27
N GLY A 57 6.49 -9.25 0.00
CA GLY A 57 5.94 -8.89 1.30
C GLY A 57 4.49 -9.32 1.48
N GLU A 58 4.08 -9.52 2.72
CA GLU A 58 2.69 -9.81 3.09
C GLU A 58 1.99 -8.52 3.54
N ILE A 59 0.92 -8.14 2.85
CA ILE A 59 0.06 -7.03 3.27
C ILE A 59 -0.75 -7.46 4.49
N HIS A 60 -0.60 -6.75 5.60
CA HIS A 60 -1.36 -7.02 6.84
C HIS A 60 -2.34 -5.90 7.21
N SER A 61 -2.15 -4.69 6.67
CA SER A 61 -3.05 -3.55 6.88
C SER A 61 -3.08 -2.61 5.68
N CYS A 62 -4.20 -1.93 5.47
CA CYS A 62 -4.32 -0.88 4.47
C CYS A 62 -5.33 0.20 4.92
N GLU A 63 -5.14 1.43 4.46
CA GLU A 63 -6.02 2.57 4.74
C GLU A 63 -6.02 3.52 3.53
N ASP A 64 -7.20 3.97 3.11
CA ASP A 64 -7.34 5.04 2.13
C ASP A 64 -7.23 6.39 2.83
N LEU A 65 -6.51 7.31 2.20
CA LEU A 65 -6.28 8.65 2.71
C LEU A 65 -6.18 9.66 1.58
N ALA A 66 -6.30 10.93 1.94
CA ALA A 66 -5.88 11.99 1.06
C ALA A 66 -4.34 12.05 1.00
N ASP A 67 -3.76 12.33 -0.16
CA ASP A 67 -2.31 12.32 -0.34
C ASP A 67 -1.63 13.30 0.65
N PRO A 68 -0.89 12.79 1.65
CA PRO A 68 -0.30 13.61 2.70
C PRO A 68 0.90 14.43 2.19
N THR A 69 1.34 14.22 0.96
CA THR A 69 2.44 14.95 0.32
C THR A 69 1.98 16.12 -0.55
N GLU A 70 0.68 16.22 -0.82
CA GLU A 70 0.13 17.33 -1.59
C GLU A 70 -0.51 18.40 -0.69
N MET A 71 -0.28 19.67 -1.04
CA MET A 71 -0.89 20.82 -0.37
C MET A 71 -2.39 21.00 -0.72
N ILE A 72 -2.88 20.34 -1.77
CA ILE A 72 -4.27 20.35 -2.21
C ILE A 72 -4.70 18.89 -2.40
N SER A 73 -5.45 18.36 -1.44
CA SER A 73 -5.60 16.91 -1.25
C SER A 73 -6.62 16.23 -2.18
N ASP A 74 -7.13 16.93 -3.20
CA ASP A 74 -8.30 16.53 -4.00
C ASP A 74 -7.96 15.86 -5.35
N ARG A 75 -6.75 15.34 -5.56
CA ARG A 75 -6.34 14.95 -6.93
C ARG A 75 -5.85 13.54 -7.16
N TYR A 76 -5.46 12.80 -6.12
CA TYR A 76 -4.90 11.47 -6.32
C TYR A 76 -5.44 10.47 -5.31
N ALA A 77 -6.04 9.40 -5.83
CA ALA A 77 -6.37 8.23 -5.04
C ALA A 77 -5.07 7.65 -4.46
N CYS A 78 -5.03 7.47 -3.14
CA CYS A 78 -3.88 6.89 -2.48
C CYS A 78 -4.26 6.07 -1.25
N SER A 79 -3.39 5.12 -0.92
CA SER A 79 -3.53 4.29 0.28
C SER A 79 -2.20 4.07 0.95
N LEU A 80 -2.24 3.90 2.27
CA LEU A 80 -1.15 3.32 3.04
C LEU A 80 -1.29 1.80 3.07
N TYR A 81 -0.16 1.10 2.95
CA TYR A 81 -0.07 -0.34 3.08
C TYR A 81 0.97 -0.69 4.14
N GLY A 82 0.57 -1.43 5.17
CA GLY A 82 1.49 -2.10 6.09
C GLY A 82 1.86 -3.45 5.52
N ILE A 83 3.16 -3.68 5.38
CA ILE A 83 3.73 -4.86 4.73
C ILE A 83 4.81 -5.47 5.61
N THR A 84 4.66 -6.76 5.91
CA THR A 84 5.70 -7.57 6.53
C THR A 84 6.60 -8.15 5.44
N THR A 85 7.87 -7.79 5.44
CA THR A 85 8.87 -8.26 4.48
C THR A 85 9.52 -9.59 4.94
N PHE A 86 9.95 -10.43 4.00
CA PHE A 86 10.57 -11.73 4.33
C PHE A 86 11.93 -11.61 5.04
N LYS A 87 12.67 -10.53 4.78
CA LYS A 87 13.96 -10.22 5.41
C LYS A 87 13.92 -8.81 5.96
N PRO A 88 14.71 -8.49 7.00
CA PRO A 88 14.90 -7.14 7.48
C PRO A 88 15.08 -6.13 6.33
N SER A 89 14.33 -5.05 6.39
CA SER A 89 14.30 -3.98 5.40
C SER A 89 14.99 -2.74 5.97
N GLU A 90 15.82 -2.09 5.16
CA GLU A 90 16.37 -0.76 5.49
C GLU A 90 15.28 0.34 5.51
N TYR A 91 14.09 0.03 5.02
CA TYR A 91 12.92 0.91 4.99
C TYR A 91 11.93 0.58 6.11
N ALA A 92 12.35 -0.18 7.12
CA ALA A 92 11.53 -0.48 8.27
C ALA A 92 11.19 0.80 9.05
N ILE A 93 9.97 0.88 9.57
CA ILE A 93 9.47 2.08 10.26
C ILE A 93 10.06 2.20 11.66
N GLU A 94 10.29 1.07 12.32
CA GLU A 94 10.75 0.96 13.69
C GLU A 94 11.93 -0.02 13.75
N GLU A 95 13.00 0.35 14.46
CA GLU A 95 14.20 -0.49 14.61
C GLU A 95 13.88 -1.85 15.26
N ASP A 96 12.91 -1.86 16.18
CA ASP A 96 12.45 -3.05 16.89
C ASP A 96 11.62 -4.01 16.00
N PHE A 97 11.12 -3.50 14.86
CA PHE A 97 10.32 -4.25 13.90
C PHE A 97 10.96 -4.19 12.50
N PRO A 98 12.14 -4.82 12.32
CA PRO A 98 12.97 -4.61 11.13
C PRO A 98 12.35 -5.17 9.84
N ASN A 99 11.26 -5.93 9.94
CA ASN A 99 10.54 -6.50 8.81
C ASN A 99 9.31 -5.66 8.41
N GLU A 100 8.90 -4.69 9.22
CA GLU A 100 7.66 -3.94 9.05
C GLU A 100 7.90 -2.63 8.30
N VAL A 101 7.30 -2.52 7.12
CA VAL A 101 7.37 -1.32 6.28
C VAL A 101 5.97 -0.76 6.05
N VAL A 102 5.86 0.56 5.92
CA VAL A 102 4.62 1.22 5.48
C VAL A 102 4.92 1.98 4.20
N LEU A 103 4.14 1.67 3.18
CA LEU A 103 4.23 2.30 1.87
C LEU A 103 3.00 3.18 1.65
N LEU A 104 3.23 4.40 1.19
CA LEU A 104 2.22 5.22 0.55
C LEU A 104 2.22 4.90 -0.95
N VAL A 105 1.08 4.46 -1.46
CA VAL A 105 0.88 4.13 -2.86
C VAL A 105 -0.12 5.11 -3.44
N ARG A 106 0.26 5.78 -4.53
CA ARG A 106 -0.55 6.77 -5.24
C ARG A 106 -0.95 6.27 -6.62
N GLY A 107 -2.09 6.77 -7.09
CA GLY A 107 -2.67 6.43 -8.39
C GLY A 107 -3.67 5.27 -8.32
N TRP A 108 -3.84 4.66 -7.15
CA TRP A 108 -4.81 3.59 -6.93
C TRP A 108 -5.05 3.38 -5.43
N SER A 109 -6.32 3.37 -5.02
CA SER A 109 -6.76 3.19 -3.64
C SER A 109 -7.33 1.79 -3.36
N VAL A 110 -7.57 1.47 -2.09
CA VAL A 110 -8.32 0.26 -1.69
C VAL A 110 -9.77 0.35 -2.15
N ALA A 111 -10.37 1.54 -2.15
CA ALA A 111 -11.69 1.77 -2.75
C ALA A 111 -11.69 1.46 -4.26
N ASP A 112 -10.68 1.90 -5.01
CA ASP A 112 -10.53 1.57 -6.43
C ASP A 112 -10.36 0.06 -6.63
N PHE A 113 -9.55 -0.60 -5.79
CA PHE A 113 -9.42 -2.06 -5.80
C PHE A 113 -10.77 -2.74 -5.59
N MET A 114 -11.55 -2.29 -4.62
CA MET A 114 -12.86 -2.86 -4.33
C MET A 114 -13.83 -2.66 -5.49
N SER A 115 -13.83 -1.49 -6.12
CA SER A 115 -14.61 -1.21 -7.33
C SER A 115 -14.16 -2.11 -8.49
N ASP A 116 -12.85 -2.19 -8.76
CA ASP A 116 -12.26 -3.02 -9.79
C ASP A 116 -12.62 -4.50 -9.60
N TRP A 117 -12.57 -5.00 -8.37
CA TRP A 117 -12.81 -6.41 -8.07
C TRP A 117 -14.29 -6.77 -8.07
N THR A 118 -15.13 -5.94 -7.46
CA THR A 118 -16.55 -6.26 -7.24
C THR A 118 -17.48 -5.68 -8.30
N LYS A 119 -17.00 -4.74 -9.12
CA LYS A 119 -17.77 -3.96 -10.09
C LYS A 119 -18.88 -3.11 -9.47
N PHE A 120 -18.74 -2.76 -8.19
CA PHE A 120 -19.56 -1.76 -7.53
C PHE A 120 -18.87 -0.40 -7.60
N ASP A 121 -19.59 0.59 -8.10
CA ASP A 121 -19.09 1.97 -8.13
C ASP A 121 -19.06 2.56 -6.72
N ALA A 122 -18.05 3.41 -6.46
CA ALA A 122 -18.05 4.26 -5.27
C ALA A 122 -19.19 5.29 -5.36
N VAL A 123 -19.71 5.72 -4.21
CA VAL A 123 -20.83 6.68 -4.17
C VAL A 123 -20.34 8.14 -4.17
N ASP A 124 -19.12 8.38 -3.71
CA ASP A 124 -18.43 9.68 -3.79
C ASP A 124 -17.54 9.67 -5.04
N ASP A 125 -18.02 10.28 -6.12
CA ASP A 125 -17.23 10.77 -7.26
C ASP A 125 -16.99 12.29 -7.10
#